data_AF-A0A897NRR7-F1
#
_entry.id   AF-A0A897NRR7-F1
#
_cell.length_a   1.000
_cell.length_b   1.000
_cell.length_c   1.000
_cell.angle_alpha   90.00
_cell.angle_beta   90.00
_cell.angle_gamma   90.00
#
_symmetry.space_group_name_H-M   'P 1'
#
loop_
_entity.id
_entity.type
_entity.pdbx_description
1 polymer ?
#
loop_
_entity_poly.entity_id
_entity_poly.type
_entity_poly.pdbx_seq_one_letter_code
_entity_poly.pdbx_strand_id
1 'polypeptide(L)'
;MSHRGTTSPPPVTSPITIPCTDSVIRSATRSWKFRDTALKKLQTALSEAENEAVITVPQQVLPDIEPHLRDAIKRDVLVFLLVSEMDEDDVGPGRFRDIADAVRFWSEDVPFSYAVDDELAMIGEPDILIGSYSEDGAVTVSEYHLTGAVLGLYLSAYWPTATEIHVSDPDPLPKKYDWFRQAVFHASIHHQRGVLLQADIGTTDGTHISGMVSQIRQAFLEPATNEYTLEMSLVIETDEGEVSVGGPSAFIEDYEADIVALRRQSD
;
A
#
# COMPACT_ATOMS: atom_id res chain seq x y z
N MET A 1 47.39 -13.55 72.50
CA MET A 1 47.34 -12.63 71.34
C MET A 1 46.53 -13.31 70.25
N SER A 2 45.30 -12.86 70.05
CA SER A 2 44.36 -13.38 69.06
C SER A 2 43.88 -12.17 68.26
N HIS A 3 44.22 -12.11 66.96
CA HIS A 3 43.74 -11.08 66.05
C HIS A 3 42.74 -11.70 65.08
N ARG A 4 41.47 -11.28 65.23
CA ARG A 4 40.42 -11.44 64.22
C ARG A 4 40.72 -10.50 63.06
N GLY A 5 40.89 -11.04 61.85
CA GLY A 5 40.84 -10.27 60.61
C GLY A 5 39.39 -10.17 60.13
N THR A 6 38.85 -8.97 60.09
CA THR A 6 37.54 -8.63 59.49
C THR A 6 37.72 -8.40 57.99
N THR A 7 37.03 -9.19 57.16
CA THR A 7 36.93 -8.99 55.71
C THR A 7 35.80 -8.01 55.39
N SER A 8 36.12 -6.86 54.81
CA SER A 8 35.14 -5.92 54.23
C SER A 8 34.54 -6.46 52.93
N PRO A 9 33.27 -6.14 52.59
CA PRO A 9 32.68 -6.49 51.31
C PRO A 9 33.24 -5.62 50.17
N PRO A 10 33.18 -6.10 48.90
CA PRO A 10 33.65 -5.34 47.75
C PRO A 10 32.76 -4.12 47.49
N PRO A 11 33.30 -3.06 46.85
CA PRO A 11 32.54 -1.86 46.54
C PRO A 11 31.47 -2.17 45.47
N VAL A 12 30.28 -1.62 45.68
CA VAL A 12 29.20 -1.58 44.68
C VAL A 12 29.68 -0.73 43.51
N THR A 13 29.75 -1.33 42.32
CA THR A 13 30.03 -0.61 41.07
C THR A 13 28.92 0.39 40.78
N SER A 14 29.26 1.67 40.72
CA SER A 14 28.38 2.74 40.26
C SER A 14 27.84 2.45 38.85
N PRO A 15 26.60 2.86 38.52
CA PRO A 15 26.09 2.74 37.16
C PRO A 15 27.00 3.50 36.19
N ILE A 16 27.38 2.84 35.09
CA ILE A 16 28.11 3.46 33.98
C ILE A 16 27.14 4.43 33.31
N THR A 17 27.24 5.72 33.65
CA THR A 17 26.62 6.78 32.85
C THR A 17 27.44 6.91 31.58
N ILE A 18 26.93 6.38 30.47
CA ILE A 18 27.52 6.62 29.14
C ILE A 18 27.37 8.13 28.87
N PRO A 19 28.47 8.89 28.71
CA PRO A 19 28.37 10.31 28.43
C PRO A 19 27.77 10.48 27.04
N CYS A 20 26.58 11.08 26.98
CA CYS A 20 25.94 11.45 25.73
C CYS A 20 26.79 12.56 25.07
N THR A 21 27.57 12.21 24.05
CA THR A 21 28.41 13.15 23.32
C THR A 21 27.56 14.01 22.38
N ASP A 22 28.04 15.22 22.07
CA ASP A 22 27.38 16.14 21.13
C ASP A 22 27.07 15.52 19.77
N SER A 23 27.84 14.51 19.31
CA SER A 23 27.56 13.80 18.06
C SER A 23 26.35 12.88 18.16
N VAL A 24 26.16 12.20 19.30
CA VAL A 24 25.00 11.33 19.55
C VAL A 24 23.72 12.16 19.65
N ILE A 25 23.78 13.31 20.35
CA ILE A 25 22.64 14.24 20.45
C ILE A 25 22.28 14.81 19.07
N ARG A 26 23.27 15.23 18.27
CA ARG A 26 23.03 15.75 16.91
C ARG A 26 22.48 14.68 15.97
N SER A 27 22.97 13.44 16.06
CA SER A 27 22.50 12.31 15.26
C SER A 27 21.07 11.90 15.62
N ALA A 28 20.77 11.76 16.92
CA ALA A 28 19.41 11.49 17.40
C ALA A 28 18.42 12.60 17.01
N THR A 29 18.82 13.88 17.12
CA THR A 29 18.00 15.02 16.66
C THR A 29 17.77 14.99 15.14
N ARG A 30 18.73 14.47 14.37
CA ARG A 30 18.64 14.34 12.91
C ARG A 30 17.68 13.21 12.53
N SER A 31 17.82 12.02 13.12
CA SER A 31 16.89 10.89 12.92
C SER A 31 15.45 11.27 13.27
N TRP A 32 15.20 11.91 14.42
CA TRP A 32 13.86 12.35 14.81
C TRP A 32 13.23 13.35 13.81
N LYS A 33 14.03 14.30 13.30
CA LYS A 33 13.55 15.22 12.25
C LYS A 33 13.24 14.51 10.93
N PHE A 34 14.00 13.47 10.58
CA PHE A 34 13.73 12.67 9.37
C PHE A 34 12.46 11.85 9.51
N ARG A 35 12.23 11.21 10.67
CA ARG A 35 10.97 10.56 11.02
C ARG A 35 9.78 11.50 10.87
N ASP A 36 9.83 12.63 11.57
CA ASP A 36 8.76 13.63 11.53
C ASP A 36 8.49 14.12 10.10
N THR A 37 9.53 14.22 9.27
CA THR A 37 9.37 14.66 7.87
C THR A 37 8.75 13.58 7.01
N ALA A 38 9.20 12.33 7.10
CA ALA A 38 8.67 11.21 6.33
C ALA A 38 7.21 10.91 6.70
N LEU A 39 6.91 10.86 8.00
CA LEU A 39 5.55 10.64 8.50
C LEU A 39 4.61 11.77 8.08
N LYS A 40 5.03 13.04 8.22
CA LYS A 40 4.23 14.18 7.74
C LYS A 40 3.98 14.11 6.23
N LYS A 41 4.97 13.70 5.44
CA LYS A 41 4.81 13.55 3.99
C LYS A 41 3.80 12.46 3.64
N LEU A 42 3.86 11.31 4.30
CA LEU A 42 2.86 10.24 4.13
C LEU A 42 1.45 10.71 4.54
N GLN A 43 1.33 11.37 5.70
CA GLN A 43 0.05 11.91 6.18
C GLN A 43 -0.53 12.96 5.21
N THR A 44 0.31 13.84 4.66
CA THR A 44 -0.08 14.82 3.64
C THR A 44 -0.50 14.11 2.36
N ALA A 45 0.30 13.17 1.84
CA ALA A 45 -0.02 12.39 0.65
C ALA A 45 -1.38 11.69 0.78
N LEU A 46 -1.64 11.02 1.91
CA LEU A 46 -2.92 10.39 2.20
C LEU A 46 -4.09 11.37 2.31
N SER A 47 -3.84 12.60 2.77
CA SER A 47 -4.88 13.62 2.92
C SER A 47 -5.23 14.27 1.59
N GLU A 48 -4.28 14.30 0.66
CA GLU A 48 -4.41 14.88 -0.68
C GLU A 48 -4.80 13.84 -1.73
N ALA A 49 -4.67 12.54 -1.42
CA ALA A 49 -5.01 11.45 -2.33
C ALA A 49 -6.45 11.54 -2.87
N GLU A 50 -6.59 11.33 -4.17
CA GLU A 50 -7.84 11.39 -4.91
C GLU A 50 -8.31 10.02 -5.42
N ASN A 51 -7.40 9.12 -5.79
CA ASN A 51 -7.74 7.88 -6.50
C ASN A 51 -7.20 6.61 -5.82
N GLU A 52 -5.91 6.58 -5.47
CA GLU A 52 -5.26 5.39 -4.93
C GLU A 52 -4.11 5.72 -3.98
N ALA A 53 -3.97 4.89 -2.95
CA ALA A 53 -2.77 4.84 -2.13
C ALA A 53 -2.29 3.39 -1.93
N VAL A 54 -1.04 3.14 -2.31
CA VAL A 54 -0.33 1.87 -2.09
C VAL A 54 0.74 2.10 -1.04
N ILE A 55 0.70 1.38 0.07
CA ILE A 55 1.46 1.73 1.28
C ILE A 55 2.08 0.48 1.90
N THR A 56 3.35 0.60 2.29
CA THR A 56 4.07 -0.32 3.17
C THR A 56 4.56 0.43 4.38
N VAL A 57 4.13 0.02 5.58
CA VAL A 57 4.59 0.60 6.85
C VAL A 57 4.79 -0.46 7.93
N PRO A 58 5.74 -0.25 8.86
CA PRO A 58 5.81 -1.04 10.09
C PRO A 58 4.54 -0.93 10.93
N GLN A 59 4.16 -2.01 11.60
CA GLN A 59 3.02 -2.08 12.51
C GLN A 59 2.99 -0.92 13.52
N GLN A 60 4.16 -0.51 14.00
CA GLN A 60 4.34 0.55 14.99
C GLN A 60 3.92 1.94 14.48
N VAL A 61 3.94 2.14 13.15
CA VAL A 61 3.58 3.40 12.49
C VAL A 61 2.07 3.46 12.18
N LEU A 62 1.41 2.31 12.06
CA LEU A 62 0.00 2.23 11.69
C LEU A 62 -0.91 3.17 12.52
N PRO A 63 -0.82 3.24 13.86
CA PRO A 63 -1.66 4.15 14.65
C PRO A 63 -1.53 5.64 14.27
N ASP A 64 -0.35 6.06 13.80
CA ASP A 64 -0.07 7.46 13.42
C ASP A 64 -0.71 7.85 12.07
N ILE A 65 -1.07 6.87 11.23
CA ILE A 65 -1.65 7.09 9.90
C ILE A 65 -3.12 6.62 9.78
N GLU A 66 -3.61 5.78 10.70
CA GLU A 66 -4.99 5.29 10.71
C GLU A 66 -6.06 6.38 10.50
N PRO A 67 -6.00 7.56 11.14
CA PRO A 67 -6.99 8.61 10.90
C PRO A 67 -7.02 9.08 9.44
N HIS A 68 -5.85 9.21 8.81
CA HIS A 68 -5.73 9.67 7.42
C HIS A 68 -6.20 8.59 6.44
N LEU A 69 -5.91 7.32 6.73
CA LEU A 69 -6.42 6.17 5.99
C LEU A 69 -7.96 6.11 6.03
N ARG A 70 -8.57 6.27 7.22
CA ARG A 70 -10.04 6.32 7.34
C ARG A 70 -10.64 7.45 6.52
N ASP A 71 -9.99 8.61 6.52
CA ASP A 71 -10.48 9.75 5.77
C ASP A 71 -10.32 9.54 4.26
N ALA A 72 -9.26 8.86 3.80
CA ALA A 72 -9.08 8.45 2.40
C ALA A 72 -10.18 7.48 1.95
N ILE A 73 -10.45 6.42 2.72
CA ILE A 73 -11.55 5.48 2.45
C ILE A 73 -12.90 6.19 2.36
N LYS A 74 -13.20 7.14 3.26
CA LYS A 74 -14.45 7.93 3.19
C LYS A 74 -14.56 8.80 1.94
N ARG A 75 -13.43 9.14 1.31
CA ARG A 75 -13.38 9.89 0.04
C ARG A 75 -13.38 8.98 -1.19
N ASP A 76 -13.57 7.67 -1.02
CA ASP A 76 -13.58 6.67 -2.10
C ASP A 76 -12.20 6.45 -2.75
N VAL A 77 -11.11 6.72 -2.01
CA VAL A 77 -9.73 6.41 -2.43
C VAL A 77 -9.48 4.91 -2.24
N LEU A 78 -8.98 4.24 -3.27
CA LEU A 78 -8.58 2.84 -3.21
C LEU A 78 -7.29 2.68 -2.39
N VAL A 79 -7.31 1.87 -1.33
CA VAL A 79 -6.14 1.74 -0.44
C VAL A 79 -5.65 0.29 -0.34
N PHE A 80 -4.39 0.08 -0.75
CA PHE A 80 -3.64 -1.16 -0.53
C PHE A 80 -2.59 -0.97 0.57
N LEU A 81 -2.74 -1.70 1.67
CA LEU A 81 -1.88 -1.58 2.85
C LEU A 81 -1.12 -2.87 3.12
N LEU A 82 0.21 -2.78 3.14
CA LEU A 82 1.10 -3.82 3.64
C LEU A 82 1.62 -3.38 5.01
N VAL A 83 1.35 -4.19 6.04
CA VAL A 83 1.87 -3.96 7.39
C VAL A 83 3.05 -4.91 7.65
N SER A 84 4.23 -4.35 7.83
CA SER A 84 5.45 -5.10 8.16
C SER A 84 5.65 -5.25 9.66
N GLU A 85 6.54 -6.17 10.05
CA GLU A 85 6.83 -6.49 11.46
C GLU A 85 5.56 -6.82 12.28
N MET A 86 4.54 -7.40 11.64
CA MET A 86 3.29 -7.78 12.27
C MET A 86 3.16 -9.30 12.33
N ASP A 87 2.63 -9.82 13.43
CA ASP A 87 2.31 -11.24 13.56
C ASP A 87 0.81 -11.50 13.34
N GLU A 88 0.46 -12.73 12.97
CA GLU A 88 -0.94 -13.14 12.73
C GLU A 88 -1.82 -12.91 13.98
N ASP A 89 -1.25 -13.08 15.17
CA ASP A 89 -1.93 -12.88 16.45
C ASP A 89 -2.36 -11.42 16.69
N ASP A 90 -1.77 -10.45 15.98
CA ASP A 90 -2.13 -9.02 16.07
C ASP A 90 -3.31 -8.64 15.16
N VAL A 91 -3.81 -9.59 14.35
CA VAL A 91 -4.92 -9.41 13.42
C VAL A 91 -6.26 -9.53 14.16
N GLY A 92 -6.70 -8.43 14.74
CA GLY A 92 -8.03 -8.32 15.34
C GLY A 92 -9.15 -8.37 14.27
N PRO A 93 -10.28 -9.06 14.53
CA PRO A 93 -11.42 -9.09 13.61
C PRO A 93 -11.92 -7.68 13.28
N GLY A 94 -12.00 -7.36 11.98
CA GLY A 94 -12.53 -6.08 11.50
C GLY A 94 -11.63 -4.86 11.74
N ARG A 95 -10.40 -5.03 12.25
CA ARG A 95 -9.43 -3.93 12.48
C ARG A 95 -9.24 -3.05 11.25
N PHE A 96 -9.23 -3.69 10.08
CA PHE A 96 -8.82 -3.08 8.82
C PHE A 96 -9.97 -2.53 7.96
N ARG A 97 -11.23 -2.84 8.32
CA ARG A 97 -12.41 -2.60 7.48
C ARG A 97 -12.57 -1.15 7.01
N ASP A 98 -12.21 -0.19 7.85
CA ASP A 98 -12.44 1.22 7.55
C ASP A 98 -11.14 1.96 7.18
N ILE A 99 -10.02 1.26 7.02
CA ILE A 99 -8.72 1.88 6.75
C ILE A 99 -8.07 1.44 5.44
N ALA A 100 -8.51 0.33 4.85
CA ALA A 100 -7.95 -0.14 3.59
C ALA A 100 -8.92 -1.06 2.85
N ASP A 101 -8.80 -1.12 1.53
CA ASP A 101 -9.56 -2.02 0.67
C ASP A 101 -8.97 -3.41 0.62
N ALA A 102 -7.64 -3.52 0.64
CA ALA A 102 -6.98 -4.77 0.94
C ALA A 102 -5.80 -4.55 1.88
N VAL A 103 -5.65 -5.49 2.81
CA VAL A 103 -4.52 -5.51 3.74
C VAL A 103 -3.80 -6.84 3.67
N ARG A 104 -2.49 -6.74 3.51
CA ARG A 104 -1.57 -7.86 3.72
C ARG A 104 -0.64 -7.54 4.88
N PHE A 105 -0.13 -8.58 5.51
CA PHE A 105 0.92 -8.44 6.52
C PHE A 105 2.11 -9.33 6.20
N TRP A 106 3.27 -8.93 6.73
CA TRP A 106 4.48 -9.72 6.71
C TRP A 106 5.23 -9.55 8.04
N SER A 107 5.67 -10.65 8.63
CA SER A 107 6.46 -10.65 9.88
C SER A 107 7.88 -10.12 9.70
N GLU A 108 8.38 -10.07 8.46
CA GLU A 108 9.73 -9.60 8.16
C GLU A 108 9.79 -8.07 8.09
N ASP A 109 11.00 -7.55 8.25
CA ASP A 109 11.30 -6.15 8.03
C ASP A 109 11.39 -5.87 6.51
N VAL A 110 10.63 -4.86 6.05
CA VAL A 110 10.63 -4.42 4.65
C VAL A 110 10.67 -2.91 4.57
N PRO A 111 11.38 -2.33 3.57
CA PRO A 111 11.43 -0.89 3.38
C PRO A 111 10.05 -0.26 3.43
N PHE A 112 9.92 0.84 4.17
CA PHE A 112 8.69 1.61 4.10
C PHE A 112 8.60 2.21 2.70
N SER A 113 7.39 2.23 2.16
CA SER A 113 7.16 2.83 0.86
C SER A 113 5.72 3.32 0.75
N TYR A 114 5.50 4.32 -0.08
CA TYR A 114 4.18 4.61 -0.57
C TYR A 114 4.21 5.11 -2.00
N ALA A 115 3.12 4.88 -2.72
CA ALA A 115 2.79 5.47 -4.01
C ALA A 115 1.34 5.95 -3.96
N VAL A 116 1.08 7.19 -4.38
CA VAL A 116 -0.24 7.82 -4.36
C VAL A 116 -0.53 8.43 -5.72
N ASP A 117 -1.70 8.10 -6.27
CA ASP A 117 -2.27 8.64 -7.51
C ASP A 117 -1.36 8.58 -8.75
N ASP A 118 -0.39 7.66 -8.79
CA ASP A 118 0.70 7.62 -9.79
C ASP A 118 1.58 8.89 -9.85
N GLU A 119 1.41 9.85 -8.94
CA GLU A 119 2.09 11.15 -8.97
C GLU A 119 3.17 11.30 -7.89
N LEU A 120 2.97 10.68 -6.72
CA LEU A 120 3.83 10.86 -5.57
C LEU A 120 4.28 9.53 -5.01
N ALA A 121 5.59 9.37 -4.77
CA ALA A 121 6.13 8.19 -4.14
C ALA A 121 7.22 8.48 -3.09
N MET A 122 7.46 7.51 -2.23
CA MET A 122 8.61 7.49 -1.34
C MET A 122 9.02 6.06 -1.07
N ILE A 123 10.32 5.84 -0.89
CA ILE A 123 10.84 4.58 -0.36
C ILE A 123 12.03 4.88 0.55
N GLY A 124 12.16 4.15 1.65
CA GLY A 124 13.29 4.29 2.56
C GLY A 124 13.36 3.19 3.62
N GLU A 125 14.39 3.29 4.46
CA GLU A 125 14.61 2.33 5.54
C GLU A 125 13.52 2.43 6.62
N PRO A 126 12.99 1.31 7.14
CA PRO A 126 11.87 1.27 8.10
C PRO A 126 12.17 2.02 9.40
N ASP A 127 13.42 1.94 9.86
CA ASP A 127 13.96 2.64 11.03
C ASP A 127 13.68 4.15 11.02
N ILE A 128 13.53 4.73 9.82
CA ILE A 128 13.25 6.16 9.66
C ILE A 128 11.86 6.50 10.18
N LEU A 129 10.85 5.65 9.97
CA LEU A 129 9.50 5.90 10.50
C LEU A 129 9.37 5.50 11.97
N ILE A 130 10.17 4.54 12.43
CA ILE A 130 10.16 4.06 13.81
C ILE A 130 10.93 5.01 14.75
N GLY A 131 11.89 5.78 14.21
CA GLY A 131 12.71 6.71 14.99
C GLY A 131 13.87 6.02 15.71
N SER A 132 14.20 4.80 15.31
CA SER A 132 15.44 4.10 15.66
C SER A 132 16.64 4.82 15.05
N TYR A 133 17.82 4.63 15.67
CA TYR A 133 19.05 5.30 15.27
C TYR A 133 19.58 4.69 13.96
N SER A 134 19.28 5.29 12.80
CA SER A 134 19.94 4.95 11.53
C SER A 134 20.85 6.10 11.07
N GLU A 135 22.09 5.76 10.65
CA GLU A 135 22.98 6.71 9.97
C GLU A 135 22.63 6.87 8.48
N ASP A 136 21.81 5.94 7.96
CA ASP A 136 21.37 5.86 6.56
C ASP A 136 20.02 6.56 6.36
N GLY A 137 19.97 7.44 5.35
CA GLY A 137 18.90 8.43 5.16
C GLY A 137 17.75 7.96 4.27
N ALA A 138 16.60 8.63 4.38
CA ALA A 138 15.46 8.41 3.50
C ALA A 138 15.69 9.10 2.15
N VAL A 139 15.28 8.43 1.07
CA VAL A 139 15.22 9.05 -0.25
C VAL A 139 13.77 9.45 -0.50
N THR A 140 13.46 10.75 -0.31
CA THR A 140 12.20 11.29 -0.84
C THR A 140 12.36 11.51 -2.34
N VAL A 141 11.44 10.99 -3.14
CA VAL A 141 11.46 11.09 -4.59
C VAL A 141 10.13 11.64 -5.08
N SER A 142 10.12 12.83 -5.67
CA SER A 142 8.92 13.43 -6.26
C SER A 142 9.08 13.52 -7.77
N GLU A 143 9.05 12.38 -8.46
CA GLU A 143 9.16 12.29 -9.92
C GLU A 143 8.22 11.18 -10.44
N TYR A 144 7.36 11.51 -11.40
CA TYR A 144 6.36 10.63 -12.02
C TYR A 144 6.96 9.28 -12.49
N HIS A 145 8.16 9.32 -13.08
CA HIS A 145 8.86 8.12 -13.56
C HIS A 145 9.33 7.17 -12.45
N LEU A 146 9.36 7.62 -11.19
CA LEU A 146 9.76 6.80 -10.05
C LEU A 146 8.56 6.26 -9.27
N THR A 147 7.35 6.84 -9.40
CA THR A 147 6.13 6.27 -8.82
C THR A 147 5.82 4.89 -9.40
N GLY A 148 5.88 4.75 -10.73
CA GLY A 148 5.72 3.44 -11.39
C GLY A 148 6.77 2.41 -10.97
N ALA A 149 8.00 2.83 -10.65
CA ALA A 149 9.05 1.93 -10.16
C ALA A 149 8.78 1.47 -8.72
N VAL A 150 8.30 2.37 -7.85
CA VAL A 150 7.90 2.02 -6.47
C VAL A 150 6.69 1.10 -6.48
N LEU A 151 5.65 1.41 -7.28
CA LEU A 151 4.50 0.54 -7.46
C LEU A 151 4.91 -0.83 -8.02
N GLY A 152 5.79 -0.87 -9.02
CA GLY A 152 6.32 -2.10 -9.59
C GLY A 152 7.09 -2.94 -8.57
N LEU A 153 7.92 -2.31 -7.72
CA LEU A 153 8.61 -3.00 -6.63
C LEU A 153 7.61 -3.57 -5.61
N TYR A 154 6.61 -2.77 -5.22
CA TYR A 154 5.56 -3.19 -4.31
C TYR A 154 4.83 -4.44 -4.84
N LEU A 155 4.35 -4.40 -6.08
CA LEU A 155 3.56 -5.48 -6.68
C LEU A 155 4.39 -6.70 -7.10
N SER A 156 5.71 -6.55 -7.31
CA SER A 156 6.57 -7.69 -7.66
C SER A 156 7.20 -8.39 -6.47
N ALA A 157 7.61 -7.65 -5.44
CA ALA A 157 8.46 -8.17 -4.38
C ALA A 157 7.72 -8.36 -3.06
N TYR A 158 6.90 -7.37 -2.67
CA TYR A 158 6.37 -7.31 -1.31
C TYR A 158 4.94 -7.85 -1.24
N TRP A 159 4.04 -7.32 -2.06
CA TRP A 159 2.63 -7.68 -2.06
C TRP A 159 2.36 -9.19 -2.26
N PRO A 160 2.90 -9.86 -3.30
CA PRO A 160 2.63 -11.28 -3.53
C PRO A 160 3.26 -12.21 -2.48
N THR A 161 4.27 -11.74 -1.74
CA THR A 161 4.95 -12.51 -0.69
C THR A 161 4.23 -12.40 0.66
N ALA A 162 3.49 -11.29 0.87
CA ALA A 162 2.78 -11.02 2.10
C ALA A 162 1.46 -11.81 2.20
N THR A 163 0.98 -12.00 3.43
CA THR A 163 -0.25 -12.77 3.71
C THR A 163 -1.46 -11.86 3.71
N GLU A 164 -2.47 -12.18 2.89
CA GLU A 164 -3.76 -11.48 2.86
C GLU A 164 -4.58 -11.71 4.12
N ILE A 165 -4.99 -10.61 4.77
CA ILE A 165 -5.76 -10.62 6.02
C ILE A 165 -7.04 -9.80 5.95
N HIS A 166 -7.18 -8.95 4.93
CA HIS A 166 -8.39 -8.19 4.70
C HIS A 166 -8.59 -7.92 3.21
N VAL A 167 -9.84 -8.06 2.76
CA VAL A 167 -10.35 -7.52 1.50
C VAL A 167 -11.74 -6.93 1.80
N SER A 168 -12.02 -5.74 1.28
CA SER A 168 -13.28 -5.05 1.43
C SER A 168 -14.42 -5.73 0.65
N ASP A 169 -15.65 -5.41 1.01
CA ASP A 169 -16.79 -5.79 0.16
C ASP A 169 -16.76 -4.96 -1.13
N PRO A 170 -17.17 -5.54 -2.27
CA PRO A 170 -17.18 -4.78 -3.51
C PRO A 170 -18.28 -3.75 -3.49
N ASP A 171 -18.05 -2.67 -4.22
CA ASP A 171 -19.05 -1.64 -4.44
C ASP A 171 -20.36 -2.21 -5.03
N PRO A 172 -21.52 -1.72 -4.59
CA PRO A 172 -22.80 -2.16 -5.13
C PRO A 172 -22.93 -1.78 -6.61
N LEU A 173 -23.42 -2.70 -7.43
CA LEU A 173 -23.66 -2.47 -8.86
C LEU A 173 -25.07 -1.91 -9.11
N PRO A 174 -25.25 -1.01 -10.09
CA PRO A 174 -24.23 -0.47 -10.99
C PRO A 174 -23.36 0.61 -10.34
N LYS A 175 -22.07 0.66 -10.70
CA LYS A 175 -21.12 1.68 -10.23
C LYS A 175 -20.25 2.15 -11.40
N LYS A 176 -19.91 3.43 -11.36
CA LYS A 176 -19.03 4.11 -12.31
C LYS A 176 -17.75 4.48 -11.57
N TYR A 177 -16.61 4.27 -12.22
CA TYR A 177 -15.28 4.53 -11.71
C TYR A 177 -14.54 5.43 -12.70
N ASP A 178 -13.90 6.46 -12.16
CA ASP A 178 -13.00 7.34 -12.90
C ASP A 178 -11.54 6.92 -12.69
N TRP A 179 -11.29 5.91 -11.83
CA TRP A 179 -10.01 5.26 -11.65
C TRP A 179 -10.05 3.79 -12.06
N PHE A 180 -9.25 3.44 -13.07
CA PHE A 180 -9.32 2.10 -13.67
C PHE A 180 -8.96 0.97 -12.71
N ARG A 181 -7.93 1.16 -11.86
CA ARG A 181 -7.51 0.11 -10.91
C ARG A 181 -8.58 -0.18 -9.86
N GLN A 182 -9.35 0.84 -9.46
CA GLN A 182 -10.51 0.67 -8.58
C GLN A 182 -11.62 -0.15 -9.28
N ALA A 183 -11.89 0.14 -10.56
CA ALA A 183 -12.82 -0.65 -11.36
C ALA A 183 -12.41 -2.13 -11.43
N VAL A 184 -11.13 -2.41 -11.71
CA VAL A 184 -10.61 -3.78 -11.78
C VAL A 184 -10.67 -4.48 -10.42
N PHE A 185 -10.32 -3.79 -9.33
CA PHE A 185 -10.40 -4.33 -7.98
C PHE A 185 -11.83 -4.81 -7.65
N HIS A 186 -12.84 -3.95 -7.80
CA HIS A 186 -14.22 -4.33 -7.52
C HIS A 186 -14.78 -5.34 -8.53
N ALA A 187 -14.39 -5.25 -9.81
CA ALA A 187 -14.75 -6.25 -10.81
C ALA A 187 -14.25 -7.64 -10.41
N SER A 188 -13.02 -7.73 -9.92
CA SER A 188 -12.38 -8.98 -9.49
C SER A 188 -13.14 -9.62 -8.33
N ILE A 189 -13.54 -8.83 -7.32
CA ILE A 189 -14.30 -9.36 -6.18
C ILE A 189 -15.71 -9.80 -6.62
N HIS A 190 -16.39 -9.04 -7.49
CA HIS A 190 -17.67 -9.47 -8.05
C HIS A 190 -17.54 -10.78 -8.84
N HIS A 191 -16.50 -10.89 -9.67
CA HIS A 191 -16.21 -12.09 -10.45
C HIS A 191 -15.93 -13.31 -9.55
N GLN A 192 -15.12 -13.15 -8.49
CA GLN A 192 -14.88 -14.20 -7.49
C GLN A 192 -16.17 -14.63 -6.77
N ARG A 193 -17.15 -13.73 -6.65
CA ARG A 193 -18.50 -14.01 -6.12
C ARG A 193 -19.46 -14.59 -7.16
N GLY A 194 -18.99 -14.89 -8.37
CA GLY A 194 -19.78 -15.49 -9.46
C GLY A 194 -20.74 -14.52 -10.15
N VAL A 195 -20.52 -13.20 -10.02
CA VAL A 195 -21.34 -12.19 -10.69
C VAL A 195 -20.81 -12.00 -12.12
N LEU A 196 -21.68 -12.20 -13.11
CA LEU A 196 -21.41 -11.86 -14.50
C LEU A 196 -21.55 -10.35 -14.70
N LEU A 197 -20.50 -9.73 -15.23
CA LEU A 197 -20.39 -8.28 -15.36
C LEU A 197 -20.52 -7.85 -16.82
N GLN A 198 -21.25 -6.76 -17.03
CA GLN A 198 -21.21 -5.98 -18.26
C GLN A 198 -20.49 -4.66 -17.95
N ALA A 199 -19.61 -4.25 -18.87
CA ALA A 199 -18.89 -2.99 -18.78
C ALA A 199 -19.31 -2.05 -19.92
N ASP A 200 -19.42 -0.77 -19.58
CA ASP A 200 -19.55 0.35 -20.52
C ASP A 200 -18.37 1.29 -20.26
N ILE A 201 -17.45 1.37 -21.22
CA ILE A 201 -16.13 2.01 -21.06
C ILE A 201 -16.00 3.16 -22.06
N GLY A 202 -15.59 4.33 -21.56
CA GLY A 202 -15.09 5.42 -22.40
C GLY A 202 -13.56 5.42 -22.36
N THR A 203 -12.92 5.55 -23.52
CA THR A 203 -11.46 5.53 -23.67
C THR A 203 -10.90 6.94 -23.85
N THR A 204 -9.60 7.10 -23.63
CA THR A 204 -8.91 8.39 -23.77
C THR A 204 -8.92 8.95 -25.19
N ASP A 205 -9.06 8.09 -26.21
CA ASP A 205 -9.18 8.48 -27.62
C ASP A 205 -10.63 8.78 -28.08
N GLY A 206 -11.60 8.67 -27.16
CA GLY A 206 -13.01 8.94 -27.41
C GLY A 206 -13.82 7.75 -27.96
N THR A 207 -13.21 6.57 -28.10
CA THR A 207 -13.91 5.32 -28.40
C THR A 207 -14.83 4.92 -27.24
N HIS A 208 -15.93 4.25 -27.56
CA HIS A 208 -16.82 3.66 -26.56
C HIS A 208 -16.89 2.16 -26.75
N ILE A 209 -16.59 1.41 -25.69
CA ILE A 209 -16.57 -0.05 -25.66
C ILE A 209 -17.66 -0.51 -24.71
N SER A 210 -18.54 -1.40 -25.17
CA SER A 210 -19.59 -1.99 -24.34
C SER A 210 -19.67 -3.48 -24.59
N GLY A 211 -19.76 -4.27 -23.53
CA GLY A 211 -19.77 -5.72 -23.66
C GLY A 211 -19.63 -6.45 -22.34
N MET A 212 -19.58 -7.78 -22.44
CA MET A 212 -19.39 -8.66 -21.29
C MET A 212 -17.93 -8.65 -20.85
N VAL A 213 -17.68 -8.58 -19.54
CA VAL A 213 -16.32 -8.77 -19.01
C VAL A 213 -16.02 -10.27 -19.02
N SER A 214 -15.25 -10.73 -20.00
CA SER A 214 -14.91 -12.16 -20.17
C SER A 214 -13.69 -12.56 -19.36
N GLN A 215 -12.73 -11.64 -19.18
CA GLN A 215 -11.53 -11.86 -18.37
C GLN A 215 -11.15 -10.62 -17.59
N ILE A 216 -10.53 -10.85 -16.43
CA ILE A 216 -9.95 -9.81 -15.58
C ILE A 216 -8.52 -10.22 -15.27
N ARG A 217 -7.55 -9.38 -15.63
CA ARG A 217 -6.13 -9.58 -15.30
C ARG A 217 -5.74 -8.58 -14.22
N GLN A 218 -5.22 -9.09 -13.10
CA GLN A 218 -4.96 -8.28 -11.93
C GLN A 218 -3.92 -8.91 -11.00
N ALA A 219 -3.24 -8.07 -10.21
CA ALA A 219 -2.17 -8.46 -9.28
C ALA A 219 -2.47 -8.14 -7.79
N PHE A 220 -3.63 -7.59 -7.46
CA PHE A 220 -3.96 -7.08 -6.13
C PHE A 220 -4.61 -8.12 -5.20
N LEU A 221 -5.38 -9.06 -5.73
CA LEU A 221 -6.12 -10.07 -4.99
C LEU A 221 -5.58 -11.47 -5.28
N GLU A 222 -5.72 -12.39 -4.34
CA GLU A 222 -5.51 -13.81 -4.65
C GLU A 222 -6.76 -14.45 -5.30
N PRO A 223 -6.61 -15.30 -6.33
CA PRO A 223 -5.38 -15.54 -7.08
C PRO A 223 -5.07 -14.37 -8.03
N ALA A 224 -3.79 -14.03 -8.18
CA ALA A 224 -3.33 -13.15 -9.26
C ALA A 224 -3.62 -13.78 -10.63
N THR A 225 -4.03 -12.97 -11.60
CA THR A 225 -4.44 -13.40 -12.95
C THR A 225 -3.70 -12.68 -14.09
N ASN A 226 -2.79 -11.77 -13.74
CA ASN A 226 -1.94 -11.05 -14.68
C ASN A 226 -0.76 -11.91 -15.18
N GLU A 227 -0.32 -11.65 -16.41
CA GLU A 227 0.89 -12.23 -17.00
C GLU A 227 2.12 -11.34 -16.75
N TYR A 228 1.94 -10.01 -16.70
CA TYR A 228 2.99 -9.04 -16.42
C TYR A 228 2.75 -8.32 -15.09
N THR A 229 3.81 -7.98 -14.35
CA THR A 229 3.74 -7.42 -12.99
C THR A 229 2.73 -6.28 -12.82
N LEU A 230 2.68 -5.35 -13.77
CA LEU A 230 1.82 -4.16 -13.72
C LEU A 230 0.55 -4.28 -14.58
N GLU A 231 0.32 -5.45 -15.19
CA GLU A 231 -0.87 -5.66 -16.01
C GLU A 231 -2.10 -5.68 -15.13
N MET A 232 -2.97 -4.71 -15.42
CA MET A 232 -4.30 -4.57 -14.86
C MET A 232 -5.20 -4.32 -16.06
N SER A 233 -6.04 -5.28 -16.43
CA SER A 233 -6.86 -5.17 -17.63
C SER A 233 -8.20 -5.88 -17.52
N LEU A 234 -9.17 -5.37 -18.29
CA LEU A 234 -10.46 -5.98 -18.53
C LEU A 234 -10.52 -6.43 -19.99
N VAL A 235 -10.84 -7.69 -20.24
CA VAL A 235 -11.14 -8.18 -21.58
C VAL A 235 -12.66 -8.14 -21.77
N ILE A 236 -13.08 -7.44 -22.81
CA ILE A 236 -14.49 -7.18 -23.11
C ILE A 236 -14.90 -7.94 -24.37
N GLU A 237 -15.87 -8.83 -24.26
CA GLU A 237 -16.57 -9.46 -25.38
C GLU A 237 -17.55 -8.45 -25.99
N THR A 238 -17.22 -7.93 -27.17
CA THR A 238 -18.06 -7.04 -27.97
C THR A 238 -18.65 -7.77 -29.18
N ASP A 239 -19.57 -7.12 -29.89
CA ASP A 239 -20.13 -7.64 -31.15
C ASP A 239 -19.07 -7.78 -32.27
N GLU A 240 -17.94 -7.07 -32.16
CA GLU A 240 -16.85 -7.08 -33.14
C GLU A 240 -15.71 -8.04 -32.75
N GLY A 241 -15.79 -8.65 -31.56
CA GLY A 241 -14.77 -9.53 -31.00
C GLY A 241 -14.34 -9.13 -29.59
N GLU A 242 -13.38 -9.86 -29.03
CA GLU A 242 -12.78 -9.51 -27.75
C GLU A 242 -11.77 -8.36 -27.92
N VAL A 243 -11.83 -7.39 -27.02
CA VAL A 243 -10.85 -6.31 -26.91
C VAL A 243 -10.34 -6.21 -25.48
N SER A 244 -9.07 -5.86 -25.32
CA SER A 244 -8.45 -5.63 -24.03
C SER A 244 -8.40 -4.14 -23.70
N VAL A 245 -8.69 -3.80 -22.44
CA VAL A 245 -8.72 -2.43 -21.95
C VAL A 245 -7.86 -2.34 -20.69
N GLY A 246 -6.92 -1.41 -20.68
CA GLY A 246 -6.05 -1.10 -19.55
C GLY A 246 -6.38 0.26 -18.92
N GLY A 247 -5.68 0.56 -17.81
CA GLY A 247 -5.77 1.85 -17.13
C GLY A 247 -4.80 2.89 -17.70
N PRO A 248 -4.59 4.00 -16.98
CA PRO A 248 -3.65 5.05 -17.38
C PRO A 248 -2.29 4.49 -17.78
N SER A 249 -1.73 4.98 -18.90
CA SER A 249 -0.48 4.47 -19.50
C SER A 249 -0.52 3.02 -19.97
N ALA A 250 -1.71 2.50 -20.31
CA ALA A 250 -1.86 1.21 -21.00
C ALA A 250 -0.95 1.16 -22.23
N PHE A 251 -0.25 0.03 -22.39
CA PHE A 251 0.75 -0.16 -23.45
C PHE A 251 0.62 -1.49 -24.17
N ILE A 252 0.08 -2.51 -23.48
CA ILE A 252 -0.11 -3.85 -24.05
C ILE A 252 -1.57 -4.09 -24.47
N GLU A 253 -2.49 -3.36 -23.86
CA GLU A 253 -3.92 -3.42 -24.12
C GLU A 253 -4.31 -2.66 -25.39
N ASP A 254 -5.43 -3.03 -26.00
CA ASP A 254 -5.92 -2.40 -27.23
C ASP A 254 -6.38 -0.95 -26.98
N TYR A 255 -6.89 -0.67 -25.77
CA TYR A 255 -7.42 0.63 -25.39
C TYR A 255 -7.01 1.04 -23.97
N GLU A 256 -6.87 2.35 -23.78
CA GLU A 256 -6.71 3.00 -22.47
C GLU A 256 -8.07 3.55 -22.02
N ALA A 257 -8.57 3.08 -20.88
CA ALA A 257 -9.80 3.57 -20.28
C ALA A 257 -9.62 4.95 -19.65
N ASP A 258 -10.57 5.83 -19.89
CA ASP A 258 -10.81 7.05 -19.11
C ASP A 258 -11.83 6.78 -18.01
N ILE A 259 -12.85 5.97 -18.31
CA ILE A 259 -13.99 5.79 -17.43
C ILE A 259 -14.62 4.41 -17.59
N VAL A 260 -14.98 3.78 -16.48
CA VAL A 260 -15.54 2.41 -16.48
C VAL A 260 -16.83 2.38 -15.70
N ALA A 261 -17.93 1.98 -16.33
CA ALA A 261 -19.18 1.67 -15.65
C ALA A 261 -19.39 0.15 -15.64
N LEU A 262 -19.56 -0.41 -14.45
CA LEU A 262 -19.84 -1.83 -14.24
C LEU A 262 -21.30 -2.03 -13.82
N ARG A 263 -21.94 -3.06 -14.37
CA ARG A 263 -23.27 -3.51 -13.97
C ARG A 263 -23.36 -5.03 -14.03
N ARG A 264 -24.35 -5.59 -13.33
CA ARG A 264 -24.69 -7.00 -13.50
C ARG A 264 -25.18 -7.22 -14.93
N GLN A 265 -24.81 -8.34 -15.52
CA GLN A 265 -25.52 -8.84 -16.69
C GLN A 265 -26.99 -9.01 -16.31
N SER A 266 -27.86 -8.34 -17.03
CA SER A 266 -29.29 -8.61 -16.98
C SER A 266 -29.56 -9.83 -17.85
N ASP A 267 -30.42 -10.75 -17.39
CA ASP A 267 -30.99 -11.82 -18.22
C ASP A 267 -31.72 -11.26 -19.46
#